data_AF-A0A9W8V727-F1
#
_entry.id   AF-A0A9W8V727-F1
#
_cell.length_a   1.000
_cell.length_b   1.000
_cell.length_c   1.000
_cell.angle_alpha   90.00
_cell.angle_beta   90.00
_cell.angle_gamma   90.00
#
_symmetry.space_group_name_H-M   'P 1'
#
loop_
_entity.id
_entity.type
_entity.pdbx_description
1 polymer ?
#
loop_
_entity_poly.entity_id
_entity_poly.type
_entity_poly.pdbx_seq_one_letter_code
_entity_poly.pdbx_strand_id
1 'polypeptide(L)'
;MLAKVLSAFLFLSVVTADLHPNCACHNGDSYNWRITTNACTDYNDSGYKWGGATYNGTSGRCTQANAEAQLAGKEWEAACKKIAQAGFPCADGEGTCYANPDKVRGRC
;
A
#
# COMPACT_ATOMS: atom_id res chain seq x y z
N MET A 1 -38.21 37.41 14.04
CA MET A 1 -36.85 36.98 13.69
C MET A 1 -36.95 35.57 13.14
N LEU A 2 -36.80 35.38 11.82
CA LEU A 2 -36.93 34.08 11.14
C LEU A 2 -35.54 33.48 10.96
N ALA A 3 -35.28 32.36 11.65
CA ALA A 3 -34.02 31.64 11.59
C ALA A 3 -33.84 30.99 10.20
N LYS A 4 -32.81 31.41 9.47
CA LYS A 4 -32.35 30.75 8.24
C LYS A 4 -31.58 29.49 8.64
N VAL A 5 -32.20 28.32 8.49
CA VAL A 5 -31.50 27.03 8.58
C VAL A 5 -30.84 26.78 7.23
N LEU A 6 -29.56 27.15 7.10
CA LEU A 6 -28.72 26.67 6.00
C LEU A 6 -28.27 25.24 6.34
N SER A 7 -28.97 24.25 5.78
CA SER A 7 -28.54 22.87 5.84
C SER A 7 -27.46 22.67 4.76
N ALA A 8 -26.19 22.77 5.15
CA ALA A 8 -25.07 22.47 4.28
C ALA A 8 -24.83 20.94 4.28
N PHE A 9 -25.37 20.25 3.28
CA PHE A 9 -24.93 18.90 2.94
C PHE A 9 -23.51 18.97 2.39
N LEU A 10 -22.52 18.83 3.28
CA LEU A 10 -21.13 18.57 2.92
C LEU A 10 -21.04 17.15 2.35
N PHE A 11 -21.11 17.03 1.02
CA PHE A 11 -20.69 15.82 0.32
C PHE A 11 -19.20 15.61 0.60
N LEU A 12 -18.89 14.76 1.57
CA LEU A 12 -17.56 14.19 1.77
C LEU A 12 -17.26 13.30 0.56
N SER A 13 -16.66 13.89 -0.47
CA SER A 13 -15.99 13.17 -1.55
C SER A 13 -14.80 12.43 -0.96
N VAL A 14 -15.06 11.28 -0.33
CA VAL A 14 -14.01 10.32 0.01
C VAL A 14 -13.29 9.96 -1.28
N VAL A 15 -12.00 10.27 -1.35
CA VAL A 15 -11.10 9.96 -2.46
C VAL A 15 -11.02 8.43 -2.58
N THR A 16 -11.95 7.84 -3.31
CA THR A 16 -11.93 6.43 -3.74
C THR A 16 -11.09 6.24 -5.00
N ALA A 17 -10.51 7.32 -5.55
CA ALA A 17 -9.81 7.32 -6.83
C ALA A 17 -8.40 6.68 -6.78
N ASP A 18 -7.86 6.40 -5.60
CA ASP A 18 -6.53 5.79 -5.43
C ASP A 18 -6.64 4.36 -4.89
N LEU A 19 -7.62 3.61 -5.42
CA LEU A 19 -7.86 2.20 -5.10
C LEU A 19 -7.47 1.35 -6.29
N HIS A 20 -6.71 0.30 -6.04
CA HIS A 20 -6.06 -0.50 -7.06
C HIS A 20 -6.24 -2.00 -6.82
N PRO A 21 -6.35 -2.81 -7.88
CA PRO A 21 -6.47 -4.26 -7.72
C PRO A 21 -5.14 -4.94 -7.38
N ASN A 22 -4.01 -4.28 -7.64
CA ASN A 22 -2.69 -4.82 -7.34
C ASN A 22 -1.60 -3.76 -7.34
N CYS A 23 -0.58 -3.96 -6.51
CA CYS A 23 0.54 -3.03 -6.33
C CYS A 23 1.87 -3.76 -6.10
N ALA A 24 2.98 -3.05 -6.30
CA ALA A 24 4.33 -3.53 -6.03
C ALA A 24 5.18 -2.42 -5.39
N CYS A 25 6.30 -2.78 -4.77
CA CYS A 25 7.29 -1.84 -4.26
C CYS A 25 8.50 -1.79 -5.20
N HIS A 26 8.98 -0.58 -5.46
CA HIS A 26 10.21 -0.32 -6.23
C HIS A 26 11.24 0.37 -5.33
N ASN A 27 12.53 0.10 -5.57
CA ASN A 27 13.65 0.84 -5.00
C ASN A 27 14.40 1.53 -6.15
N GLY A 28 14.21 2.83 -6.29
CA GLY A 28 14.53 3.56 -7.51
C GLY A 28 13.59 3.13 -8.64
N ASP A 29 14.17 2.82 -9.81
CA ASP A 29 13.41 2.33 -10.97
C ASP A 29 13.21 0.82 -10.97
N SER A 30 13.96 0.10 -10.14
CA SER A 30 13.92 -1.36 -10.10
C SER A 30 12.84 -1.88 -9.16
N TYR A 31 12.08 -2.86 -9.62
CA TYR A 31 11.19 -3.65 -8.79
C TYR A 31 11.96 -4.31 -7.64
N ASN A 32 11.38 -4.33 -6.45
CA ASN A 32 11.95 -4.98 -5.28
C ASN A 32 10.95 -5.94 -4.63
N TRP A 33 11.10 -7.23 -4.93
CA TRP A 33 10.18 -8.27 -4.44
C TRP A 33 10.22 -8.46 -2.93
N ARG A 34 11.38 -8.27 -2.30
CA ARG A 34 11.56 -8.47 -0.85
C ARG A 34 10.81 -7.40 -0.06
N ILE A 35 10.87 -6.16 -0.51
CA ILE A 35 10.03 -5.09 0.04
C ILE A 35 8.56 -5.38 -0.28
N THR A 36 8.24 -5.80 -1.51
CA THR A 36 6.85 -6.05 -1.95
C THR A 36 6.16 -7.13 -1.12
N THR A 37 6.79 -8.28 -0.89
CA THR A 37 6.21 -9.39 -0.12
C THR A 37 5.94 -8.96 1.33
N ASN A 38 6.92 -8.32 1.98
CA ASN A 38 6.77 -7.87 3.36
C ASN A 38 5.76 -6.72 3.50
N ALA A 39 5.71 -5.80 2.53
CA ALA A 39 4.72 -4.73 2.51
C ALA A 39 3.31 -5.30 2.27
N CYS A 40 3.19 -6.40 1.52
CA CYS A 40 1.92 -7.09 1.33
C CYS A 40 1.38 -7.69 2.63
N THR A 41 2.25 -8.34 3.40
CA THR A 41 1.91 -8.82 4.75
C THR A 41 1.52 -7.65 5.66
N ASP A 42 2.34 -6.59 5.72
CA ASP A 42 2.08 -5.42 6.55
C ASP A 42 0.75 -4.71 6.20
N TYR A 43 0.46 -4.56 4.90
CA TYR A 43 -0.80 -3.97 4.43
C TYR A 43 -2.00 -4.83 4.82
N ASN A 44 -1.91 -6.15 4.64
CA ASN A 44 -2.98 -7.07 5.00
C ASN A 44 -3.26 -7.05 6.52
N ASP A 45 -2.20 -7.07 7.32
CA ASP A 45 -2.30 -7.09 8.78
C ASP A 45 -2.79 -5.75 9.35
N SER A 46 -2.65 -4.66 8.60
CA SER A 46 -3.16 -3.33 8.99
C SER A 46 -4.69 -3.25 9.02
N GLY A 47 -5.40 -4.20 8.40
CA GLY A 47 -6.87 -4.28 8.48
C GLY A 47 -7.59 -3.06 7.91
N TYR A 48 -7.07 -2.46 6.83
CA TYR A 48 -7.69 -1.29 6.21
C TYR A 48 -9.13 -1.57 5.76
N LYS A 49 -9.98 -0.55 5.83
CA LYS A 49 -11.41 -0.63 5.45
C LYS A 49 -11.67 -1.05 3.98
N TRP A 50 -10.63 -1.01 3.15
CA TRP A 50 -10.67 -1.34 1.73
C TRP A 50 -10.47 -2.84 1.47
N GLY A 51 -10.29 -3.65 2.51
CA GLY A 51 -10.10 -5.10 2.40
C GLY A 51 -8.65 -5.54 2.53
N GLY A 52 -8.44 -6.84 2.34
CA GLY A 52 -7.14 -7.49 2.49
C GLY A 52 -6.35 -7.59 1.18
N ALA A 53 -5.10 -8.02 1.31
CA ALA A 53 -4.20 -8.20 0.17
C ALA A 53 -3.41 -9.51 0.29
N THR A 54 -3.13 -10.12 -0.85
CA THR A 54 -2.44 -11.42 -0.96
C THR A 54 -1.28 -11.28 -1.92
N TYR A 55 -0.09 -11.75 -1.53
CA TYR A 55 1.06 -11.76 -2.43
C TYR A 55 0.90 -12.85 -3.49
N ASN A 56 0.92 -12.44 -4.77
CA ASN A 56 0.87 -13.36 -5.89
C ASN A 56 2.29 -13.66 -6.38
N GLY A 57 2.78 -14.87 -6.08
CA GLY A 57 4.13 -15.31 -6.46
C GLY A 57 4.36 -15.39 -7.97
N THR A 58 3.30 -15.54 -8.79
CA THR A 58 3.40 -15.58 -10.25
C THR A 58 3.62 -14.19 -10.85
N SER A 59 2.91 -13.17 -10.36
CA SER A 59 3.08 -11.79 -10.86
C SER A 59 4.16 -11.01 -10.12
N GLY A 60 4.55 -11.46 -8.92
CA GLY A 60 5.39 -10.69 -8.01
C GLY A 60 4.68 -9.48 -7.40
N ARG A 61 3.35 -9.38 -7.52
CA ARG A 61 2.59 -8.22 -7.01
C ARG A 61 1.77 -8.63 -5.80
N CYS A 62 1.49 -7.65 -4.95
CA CYS A 62 0.44 -7.77 -3.94
C CYS A 62 -0.90 -7.49 -4.63
N THR A 63 -1.83 -8.45 -4.60
CA THR A 63 -3.14 -8.37 -5.27
C THR A 63 -4.25 -8.31 -4.24
N GLN A 64 -5.41 -7.75 -4.60
CA GLN A 64 -6.61 -7.79 -3.78
C GLN A 64 -6.94 -9.23 -3.33
N ALA A 65 -7.31 -9.41 -2.06
CA ALA A 65 -7.58 -10.74 -1.51
C ALA A 65 -8.87 -11.38 -2.06
N ASN A 66 -9.82 -10.57 -2.52
CA ASN A 66 -11.08 -10.97 -3.15
C ASN A 66 -11.57 -9.87 -4.11
N ALA A 67 -12.77 -10.00 -4.68
CA ALA A 67 -13.29 -9.08 -5.69
C ALA A 67 -13.68 -7.71 -5.12
N GLU A 68 -14.02 -7.66 -3.84
CA GLU A 68 -14.47 -6.47 -3.13
C GLU A 68 -13.31 -5.70 -2.50
N ALA A 69 -12.16 -6.37 -2.29
CA ALA A 69 -10.96 -5.76 -1.74
C ALA A 69 -10.23 -4.86 -2.75
N GLN A 70 -9.57 -3.84 -2.22
CA GLN A 70 -8.79 -2.87 -2.96
C GLN A 70 -7.55 -2.47 -2.16
N LEU A 71 -6.46 -2.16 -2.87
CA LEU A 71 -5.25 -1.60 -2.28
C LEU A 71 -5.28 -0.08 -2.43
N ALA A 72 -5.23 0.63 -1.32
CA ALA A 72 -5.14 2.09 -1.31
C ALA A 72 -3.68 2.52 -1.56
N GLY A 73 -3.45 3.33 -2.60
CA GLY A 73 -2.11 3.64 -3.10
C GLY A 73 -1.22 4.36 -2.07
N LYS A 74 -1.78 5.28 -1.30
CA LYS A 74 -1.06 5.99 -0.21
C LYS A 74 -0.61 5.04 0.90
N GLU A 75 -1.52 4.20 1.38
CA GLU A 75 -1.27 3.21 2.41
C GLU A 75 -0.27 2.15 1.92
N TRP A 76 -0.36 1.78 0.64
CA TRP A 76 0.62 0.90 -0.01
C TRP A 76 2.02 1.54 -0.08
N GLU A 77 2.13 2.80 -0.50
CA GLU A 77 3.42 3.51 -0.51
C GLU A 77 4.01 3.61 0.90
N ALA A 78 3.17 3.88 1.91
CA ALA A 78 3.59 3.91 3.30
C ALA A 78 4.13 2.56 3.77
N ALA A 79 3.46 1.45 3.42
CA ALA A 79 3.93 0.10 3.73
C ALA A 79 5.29 -0.19 3.08
N CYS A 80 5.47 0.14 1.79
CA CYS A 80 6.76 -0.02 1.12
C CYS A 80 7.89 0.75 1.83
N LYS A 81 7.64 2.01 2.21
CA LYS A 81 8.62 2.85 2.90
C LYS A 81 8.92 2.36 4.32
N LYS A 82 7.90 1.89 5.04
CA LYS A 82 8.04 1.30 6.37
C LYS A 82 8.97 0.10 6.33
N ILE A 83 8.76 -0.83 5.40
CA ILE A 83 9.65 -2.01 5.25
C ILE A 83 11.06 -1.60 4.84
N ALA A 84 11.22 -0.60 3.97
CA ALA A 84 12.53 -0.07 3.60
C ALA A 84 13.33 0.45 4.80
N GLN A 85 12.65 1.09 5.77
CA GLN A 85 13.24 1.61 7.01
C GLN A 85 13.46 0.54 8.07
N ALA A 86 12.46 -0.33 8.28
CA ALA A 86 12.50 -1.37 9.30
C ALA A 86 13.50 -2.48 8.95
N GLY A 87 13.78 -2.64 7.66
CA GLY A 87 14.66 -3.65 7.12
C GLY A 87 13.92 -4.84 6.54
N PHE A 88 14.55 -5.49 5.57
CA PHE A 88 14.04 -6.68 4.89
C PHE A 88 15.20 -7.68 4.68
N PRO A 89 14.93 -8.97 4.45
CA PRO A 89 15.99 -9.95 4.21
C PRO A 89 16.91 -9.54 3.05
N CYS A 90 18.21 -9.74 3.16
CA CYS A 90 19.14 -9.43 2.07
C CYS A 90 19.02 -10.41 0.89
N ALA A 91 19.68 -10.08 -0.22
CA ALA A 91 19.53 -10.83 -1.46
C ALA A 91 20.22 -12.19 -1.46
N ASP A 92 21.36 -12.26 -0.79
CA ASP A 92 22.15 -13.43 -0.45
C ASP A 92 21.50 -14.33 0.61
N GLY A 93 20.44 -13.86 1.28
CA GLY A 93 19.80 -14.56 2.39
C GLY A 93 20.49 -14.35 3.73
N GLU A 94 21.51 -13.50 3.78
CA GLU A 94 22.29 -13.25 4.99
C GLU A 94 22.03 -11.84 5.54
N GLY A 95 21.38 -11.78 6.71
CA GLY A 95 21.18 -10.53 7.44
C GLY A 95 20.04 -9.65 6.93
N THR A 96 20.08 -8.39 7.37
CA THR A 96 19.02 -7.39 7.14
C THR A 96 19.54 -6.26 6.27
N CYS A 97 18.82 -6.01 5.19
CA CYS A 97 19.06 -4.95 4.24
C CYS A 97 18.06 -3.81 4.45
N TYR A 98 18.51 -2.59 4.16
CA TYR A 98 17.71 -1.38 4.27
C TYR A 98 17.72 -0.66 2.92
N ALA A 99 16.71 0.18 2.68
CA ALA A 99 16.66 1.01 1.48
C ALA A 99 16.31 2.45 1.86
N ASN A 100 16.84 3.42 1.11
CA ASN A 100 16.48 4.82 1.30
C ASN A 100 14.96 4.99 1.01
N PRO A 101 14.14 5.39 2.00
CA PRO A 101 12.69 5.50 1.84
C PRO A 101 12.28 6.52 0.78
N ASP A 102 13.10 7.54 0.53
CA ASP A 102 12.85 8.56 -0.50
C ASP A 102 13.01 8.00 -1.91
N LYS A 103 13.77 6.90 -2.05
CA LYS A 103 13.93 6.15 -3.30
C LYS A 103 12.90 5.03 -3.42
N VAL A 104 12.18 4.70 -2.36
CA VAL A 104 11.17 3.64 -2.38
C VAL A 104 9.80 4.20 -2.74
N ARG A 105 9.15 3.54 -3.69
CA ARG A 105 7.82 3.91 -4.19
C ARG A 105 6.90 2.71 -4.24
N GLY A 106 5.66 2.91 -3.83
CA GLY A 106 4.56 2.02 -4.21
C GLY A 106 4.18 2.29 -5.66
N ARG A 107 4.04 1.23 -6.47
CA ARG A 107 3.52 1.31 -7.84
C ARG A 107 2.33 0.38 -7.97
N CYS A 108 1.16 0.99 -8.04
CA CYS A 108 -0.08 0.38 -8.46
C CYS A 108 -0.27 0.80 -9.93
#